data_AF-A0A6B2LPX5-F1
#
_entry.id   AF-A0A6B2LPX5-F1
#
_cell.length_a   1.000
_cell.length_b   1.000
_cell.length_c   1.000
_cell.angle_alpha   90.00
_cell.angle_beta   90.00
_cell.angle_gamma   90.00
#
_symmetry.space_group_name_H-M   'P 1'
#
loop_
_entity.id
_entity.type
_entity.pdbx_description
1 polymer ?
#
loop_
_entity_poly.entity_id
_entity_poly.type
_entity_poly.pdbx_seq_one_letter_code
_entity_poly.pdbx_strand_id
1 'polypeptide(L)'
;MGCVTSHVDCDDGNACTVDYCDPITGCNYDILDCDDGNGCTIDGCNYLTGCNYTVKDCNDHDASTVDACVNDTCTHTRIPCDDHNECTEDVSDPVWICLYPPISCDEYSG
;
A
#
# COMPACT_ATOMS: atom_id res chain seq x y z
N MET A 1 40.37 18.96 -8.06
CA MET A 1 40.21 19.23 -9.50
C MET A 1 38.90 18.59 -9.88
N GLY A 2 37.85 19.40 -10.10
CA GLY A 2 36.55 18.89 -10.54
C GLY A 2 36.54 18.57 -12.03
N CYS A 3 35.52 17.82 -12.47
CA CYS A 3 35.43 17.34 -13.85
C CYS A 3 35.05 18.48 -14.79
N VAL A 4 36.05 19.15 -15.36
CA VAL A 4 35.86 20.22 -16.36
C VAL A 4 36.44 19.87 -17.72
N THR A 5 37.18 18.76 -17.85
CA THR A 5 37.82 18.38 -19.11
C THR A 5 37.78 16.87 -19.29
N SER A 6 37.16 16.44 -20.40
CA SER A 6 36.91 15.06 -20.84
C SER A 6 36.01 14.24 -19.92
N HIS A 7 34.81 13.92 -20.43
CA HIS A 7 33.86 12.89 -20.00
C HIS A 7 34.33 12.04 -18.80
N VAL A 8 34.26 12.62 -17.60
CA VAL A 8 34.46 11.86 -16.36
C VAL A 8 33.16 11.13 -16.16
N ASP A 9 33.23 9.81 -16.27
CA ASP A 9 32.14 8.95 -15.85
C ASP A 9 32.16 8.92 -14.32
N CYS A 10 31.12 9.48 -13.71
CA CYS A 10 30.94 9.47 -12.26
C CYS A 10 30.04 8.32 -11.80
N ASP A 11 29.67 7.41 -12.71
CA ASP A 11 28.88 6.22 -12.40
C ASP A 11 29.54 5.42 -11.26
N ASP A 12 28.90 5.39 -10.10
CA ASP A 12 29.36 4.65 -8.93
C ASP A 12 28.93 3.17 -8.95
N GLY A 13 28.18 2.77 -10.00
CA GLY A 13 27.67 1.43 -10.22
C GLY A 13 26.46 1.08 -9.34
N ASN A 14 25.88 2.04 -8.63
CA ASN A 14 24.71 1.84 -7.79
C ASN A 14 23.47 2.43 -8.45
N ALA A 15 22.53 1.57 -8.82
CA ALA A 15 21.26 2.01 -9.42
C ALA A 15 20.34 2.78 -8.45
N CYS A 16 20.74 2.92 -7.18
CA CYS A 16 20.04 3.65 -6.12
C CYS A 16 20.61 5.04 -5.85
N THR A 17 21.47 5.52 -6.74
CA THR A 17 22.05 6.85 -6.68
C THR A 17 21.87 7.59 -7.99
N VAL A 18 21.89 8.91 -7.90
CA VAL A 18 22.00 9.80 -9.06
C VAL A 18 23.37 10.44 -9.00
N ASP A 19 24.23 10.02 -9.92
CA ASP A 19 25.61 10.48 -9.95
C ASP A 19 25.74 11.77 -10.75
N TYR A 20 26.56 12.69 -10.24
CA TYR A 20 26.83 13.96 -10.89
C TYR A 20 28.26 14.40 -10.62
N CYS A 21 28.81 15.19 -11.55
CA CYS A 21 30.07 15.86 -11.29
C CYS A 21 29.85 17.31 -10.84
N ASP A 22 30.30 17.61 -9.63
CA ASP A 22 30.45 18.95 -9.12
C ASP A 22 31.84 19.52 -9.53
N PRO A 23 31.89 20.75 -10.09
CA PRO A 23 33.13 21.34 -10.58
C PRO A 23 34.13 21.70 -9.47
N ILE A 24 33.71 21.76 -8.21
CA ILE A 24 34.52 22.08 -7.04
C ILE A 24 34.94 20.79 -6.32
N THR A 25 33.99 19.92 -6.00
CA THR A 25 34.19 18.73 -5.15
C THR A 25 34.47 17.45 -5.94
N GLY A 26 34.15 17.40 -7.24
CA GLY A 26 34.37 16.22 -8.09
C GLY A 26 33.11 15.36 -8.25
N CYS A 27 33.28 14.04 -8.44
CA CYS A 27 32.14 13.12 -8.51
C CYS A 27 31.43 13.05 -7.16
N ASN A 28 30.11 13.20 -7.18
CA ASN A 28 29.21 13.06 -6.05
C ASN A 28 27.99 12.26 -6.49
N TYR A 29 27.19 11.85 -5.52
CA TYR A 29 25.95 11.15 -5.73
C TYR A 29 24.91 11.61 -4.72
N ASP A 30 23.65 11.61 -5.14
CA ASP A 30 22.51 11.75 -4.24
C ASP A 30 21.76 10.43 -4.18
N ILE A 31 21.13 10.12 -3.04
CA ILE A 31 20.28 8.93 -2.93
C ILE A 31 19.07 9.11 -3.85
N LEU A 32 18.80 8.10 -4.68
CA LEU A 32 17.60 8.04 -5.50
C LEU A 32 16.38 7.83 -4.59
N ASP A 33 15.41 8.72 -4.71
CA ASP A 33 14.11 8.53 -4.09
C ASP A 33 13.30 7.53 -4.92
N CYS A 34 12.88 6.44 -4.27
CA CYS A 34 12.08 5.39 -4.89
C CYS A 34 10.63 5.40 -4.38
N ASP A 35 10.14 6.49 -3.80
CA ASP A 35 8.71 6.62 -3.52
C ASP A 35 7.91 6.62 -4.83
N ASP A 36 7.04 5.64 -5.04
CA ASP A 36 6.16 5.57 -6.22
C ASP A 36 4.81 6.28 -6.01
N GLY A 37 4.59 6.85 -4.82
CA GLY A 37 3.36 7.51 -4.41
C GLY A 37 2.22 6.56 -4.04
N ASN A 38 2.43 5.24 -4.10
CA ASN A 38 1.41 4.25 -3.76
C ASN A 38 1.59 3.77 -2.31
N GLY A 39 0.70 4.20 -1.40
CA GLY A 39 0.76 3.75 0.00
C GLY A 39 0.49 2.25 0.22
N CYS A 40 0.14 1.52 -0.85
CA CYS A 40 -0.06 0.07 -0.87
C CYS A 40 1.12 -0.70 -1.46
N THR A 41 2.25 -0.04 -1.71
CA THR A 41 3.51 -0.71 -2.01
C THR A 41 4.49 -0.57 -0.85
N ILE A 42 5.46 -1.47 -0.84
CA ILE A 42 6.70 -1.31 -0.10
C ILE A 42 7.75 -0.95 -1.14
N ASP A 43 8.22 0.28 -1.01
CA ASP A 43 9.20 0.86 -1.91
C ASP A 43 10.60 0.48 -1.45
N GLY A 44 11.39 0.02 -2.40
CA GLY A 44 12.75 -0.39 -2.16
C GLY A 44 13.64 0.03 -3.31
N CYS A 45 14.93 0.07 -3.04
CA CYS A 45 15.92 0.22 -4.09
C CYS A 45 16.90 -0.94 -4.05
N ASN A 46 17.07 -1.58 -5.20
CA ASN A 46 18.05 -2.62 -5.41
C ASN A 46 19.27 -2.02 -6.11
N TYR A 47 20.45 -2.18 -5.52
CA TYR A 47 21.68 -1.57 -6.04
C TYR A 47 22.04 -1.96 -7.49
N LEU A 48 21.53 -3.07 -8.02
CA LEU A 48 21.77 -3.50 -9.40
C LEU A 48 20.65 -3.10 -10.37
N THR A 49 19.40 -3.12 -9.91
CA THR A 49 18.23 -2.98 -10.79
C THR A 49 17.46 -1.69 -10.60
N GLY A 50 17.80 -0.88 -9.59
CA GLY A 50 17.14 0.37 -9.23
C GLY A 50 15.89 0.17 -8.39
N CYS A 51 14.96 1.14 -8.49
CA CYS A 51 13.71 1.12 -7.74
C CYS A 51 12.89 -0.13 -8.02
N ASN A 52 12.31 -0.69 -6.97
CA ASN A 52 11.38 -1.80 -7.02
C ASN A 52 10.24 -1.56 -6.03
N TYR A 53 9.05 -2.05 -6.40
CA TYR A 53 7.82 -1.81 -5.66
C TYR A 53 7.14 -3.15 -5.47
N THR A 54 6.91 -3.53 -4.23
CA THR A 54 6.24 -4.79 -3.90
C THR A 54 4.90 -4.51 -3.27
N VAL A 55 3.87 -5.26 -3.67
CA VAL A 55 2.53 -5.08 -3.10
C VAL A 55 2.59 -5.32 -1.60
N LYS A 56 2.14 -4.33 -0.84
CA LYS A 56 1.96 -4.41 0.60
C LYS A 56 0.68 -5.18 0.90
N ASP A 57 0.76 -6.08 1.87
CA ASP A 57 -0.44 -6.71 2.42
C ASP A 57 -1.19 -5.69 3.30
N CYS A 58 -2.44 -5.40 2.93
CA CYS A 58 -3.33 -4.51 3.69
C CYS A 58 -4.16 -5.27 4.75
N ASN A 59 -3.93 -6.57 4.94
CA ASN A 59 -4.70 -7.37 5.90
C ASN A 59 -4.55 -6.83 7.34
N ASP A 60 -5.66 -6.47 7.98
CA ASP A 60 -5.67 -5.98 9.36
C ASP A 60 -5.94 -7.10 10.39
N HIS A 61 -6.08 -8.33 9.91
CA HIS A 61 -6.42 -9.55 10.62
C HIS A 61 -7.80 -9.53 11.30
N ASP A 62 -8.71 -8.63 10.92
CA ASP A 62 -10.14 -8.69 11.28
C ASP A 62 -10.90 -9.48 10.20
N ALA A 63 -11.43 -10.65 10.56
CA ALA A 63 -12.21 -11.47 9.62
C ALA A 63 -13.54 -10.82 9.19
N SER A 64 -13.93 -9.72 9.83
CA SER A 64 -15.19 -8.99 9.63
C SER A 64 -15.01 -7.75 8.75
N THR A 65 -13.83 -7.58 8.16
CA THR A 65 -13.50 -6.55 7.17
C THR A 65 -13.11 -7.18 5.84
N VAL A 66 -13.31 -6.41 4.76
CA VAL A 66 -12.68 -6.64 3.47
C VAL A 66 -11.54 -5.64 3.37
N ASP A 67 -10.33 -6.18 3.30
CA ASP A 67 -9.11 -5.41 3.20
C ASP A 67 -8.73 -5.23 1.73
N ALA A 68 -8.54 -3.98 1.34
CA ALA A 68 -8.20 -3.65 -0.04
C ALA A 68 -7.34 -2.39 -0.10
N CYS A 69 -6.43 -2.38 -1.06
CA CYS A 69 -5.82 -1.14 -1.50
C CYS A 69 -6.80 -0.36 -2.37
N VAL A 70 -7.16 0.85 -1.96
CA VAL A 70 -8.04 1.74 -2.72
C VAL A 70 -7.43 3.14 -2.71
N ASN A 71 -7.19 3.70 -3.90
CA ASN A 71 -6.59 5.03 -4.07
C ASN A 71 -5.33 5.22 -3.21
N ASP A 72 -4.35 4.32 -3.39
CA ASP A 72 -3.04 4.40 -2.74
C ASP A 72 -3.09 4.32 -1.20
N THR A 73 -4.22 3.84 -0.65
CA THR A 73 -4.46 3.72 0.79
C THR A 73 -4.99 2.34 1.12
N CYS A 74 -4.43 1.69 2.15
CA CYS A 74 -5.04 0.48 2.71
C CYS A 74 -6.37 0.84 3.39
N THR A 75 -7.44 0.20 2.93
CA THR A 75 -8.79 0.35 3.46
C THR A 75 -9.25 -0.98 4.03
N HIS A 76 -9.93 -0.91 5.17
CA HIS A 76 -10.51 -2.08 5.85
C HIS A 76 -12.00 -1.80 6.01
N THR A 77 -12.79 -2.28 5.05
CA THR A 77 -14.22 -1.95 4.97
C THR A 77 -15.01 -3.04 5.65
N ARG A 78 -15.90 -2.67 6.58
CA ARG A 78 -16.77 -3.64 7.26
C ARG A 78 -17.57 -4.46 6.26
N ILE A 79 -17.59 -5.78 6.47
CA ILE A 79 -18.52 -6.67 5.79
C ILE A 79 -19.92 -6.32 6.34
N PRO A 80 -20.89 -5.97 5.48
CA PRO A 80 -22.26 -5.79 5.93
C PRO A 80 -22.79 -7.08 6.56
N CYS A 81 -23.38 -6.98 7.75
CA CYS A 81 -24.17 -8.07 8.31
C CYS A 81 -25.53 -8.04 7.59
N ASP A 82 -25.73 -8.98 6.67
CA ASP A 82 -26.98 -9.20 5.94
C ASP A 82 -27.02 -10.67 5.51
N ASP A 83 -27.80 -11.50 6.22
CA ASP A 83 -28.00 -12.91 5.83
C ASP A 83 -29.07 -13.10 4.76
N HIS A 84 -29.59 -11.99 4.21
CA HIS A 84 -30.64 -11.93 3.21
C HIS A 84 -31.92 -12.66 3.65
N ASN A 85 -32.13 -12.77 4.97
CA ASN A 85 -33.30 -13.39 5.54
C ASN A 85 -34.13 -12.35 6.31
N GLU A 86 -35.28 -12.01 5.75
CA GLU A 86 -36.23 -11.05 6.33
C GLU A 86 -36.81 -11.48 7.70
N CYS A 87 -36.64 -12.76 8.06
CA CYS A 87 -37.06 -13.33 9.33
C CYS A 87 -35.99 -13.26 10.43
N THR A 88 -34.87 -12.58 10.19
CA THR A 88 -33.79 -12.38 11.14
C THR A 88 -33.44 -10.91 11.25
N GLU A 89 -33.04 -10.48 12.45
CA GLU A 89 -32.42 -9.17 12.62
C GLU A 89 -30.92 -9.27 12.33
N ASP A 90 -30.41 -8.39 11.46
CA ASP A 90 -28.98 -8.28 11.19
C ASP A 90 -28.29 -7.48 12.31
N VAL A 91 -27.68 -8.19 13.27
CA VAL A 91 -27.06 -7.56 14.44
C VAL A 91 -25.55 -7.76 14.40
N SER A 92 -24.79 -6.66 14.40
CA SER A 92 -23.34 -6.68 14.66
C SER A 92 -23.08 -6.55 16.17
N ASP A 93 -22.47 -7.56 16.78
CA ASP A 93 -21.99 -7.50 18.18
C ASP A 93 -20.83 -6.48 18.33
N PRO A 94 -20.52 -5.95 19.53
CA PRO A 94 -19.37 -5.07 19.75
C PRO A 94 -18.00 -5.68 19.43
N VAL A 95 -17.91 -7.01 19.28
CA VAL A 95 -16.72 -7.73 18.79
C VAL A 95 -16.82 -8.01 17.28
N TRP A 96 -17.76 -7.37 16.60
CA TRP A 96 -17.93 -7.38 15.14
C TRP A 96 -18.30 -8.74 14.52
N ILE A 97 -18.89 -9.61 15.34
CA ILE A 97 -19.51 -10.85 14.89
C ILE A 97 -20.93 -10.55 14.43
N CYS A 98 -21.31 -11.02 13.23
CA CYS A 98 -22.71 -10.98 12.80
C CYS A 98 -23.53 -12.04 13.52
N LEU A 99 -24.64 -11.60 14.10
CA LEU A 99 -25.66 -12.40 14.76
C LEU A 99 -26.97 -12.22 13.99
N TYR A 100 -27.76 -13.28 13.90
CA TYR A 100 -29.03 -13.29 13.18
C TYR A 100 -30.17 -13.79 14.09
N PRO A 101 -30.60 -13.02 15.12
CA PRO A 101 -31.71 -13.42 15.99
C PRO A 101 -33.01 -13.52 15.18
N PRO A 102 -33.81 -14.57 15.37
CA PRO A 102 -35.07 -14.73 14.64
C PRO A 102 -36.11 -13.69 15.09
N ILE A 103 -36.83 -13.12 14.13
CA ILE A 103 -38.00 -12.27 14.35
C ILE A 103 -39.26 -12.90 13.74
N SER A 104 -40.43 -12.35 14.09
CA SER A 104 -41.70 -12.82 13.54
C SER A 104 -41.87 -12.34 12.09
N CYS A 105 -42.02 -13.27 11.15
CA CYS A 105 -42.22 -12.97 9.73
C CYS A 105 -43.68 -12.73 9.36
N ASP A 106 -44.60 -12.79 10.34
CA ASP A 106 -46.04 -12.84 10.11
C ASP A 106 -46.67 -11.49 9.68
N GLU A 107 -45.87 -10.45 9.40
CA GLU A 107 -46.38 -9.11 9.02
C GLU A 107 -45.96 -8.59 7.63
N TYR A 108 -45.17 -9.31 6.83
CA TYR A 108 -44.71 -8.81 5.51
C TYR A 108 -45.27 -9.52 4.26
N SER A 109 -46.28 -10.38 4.43
CA SER A 109 -47.11 -10.82 3.30
C SER A 109 -48.20 -9.79 2.99
N GLY A 110 -47.80 -8.68 2.38
CA GLY A 110 -48.69 -7.67 1.77
C GLY A 110 -48.80 -7.87 0.27
#